data_AF-A0A0S7YMA6-F1
#
_entry.id   AF-A0A0S7YMA6-F1
#
_cell.length_a   1.000
_cell.length_b   1.000
_cell.length_c   1.000
_cell.angle_alpha   90.00
_cell.angle_beta   90.00
_cell.angle_gamma   90.00
#
_symmetry.space_group_name_H-M   'P 1'
#
loop_
_entity.id
_entity.type
_entity.pdbx_description
1 polymer ?
#
loop_
_entity_poly.entity_id
_entity_poly.type
_entity_poly.pdbx_seq_one_letter_code
_entity_poly.pdbx_strand_id
1 'polypeptide(L)'
;MTARRLVWLRRSCQALFLAFFLLLLVESRLPLDVYQDYSLAFLSDEDLRLWWPVTFFFQLDPLVGLTSLLSAGVLISGFFWGAAVLVLTLLLGRVFCGFVCPFGSTHHAVSWFKPSLKGDRMVRANRKSGGQRVKYFLLILLLAAAVLGLNVAGWLDPIALLFRSLALAVLPAVGNGLRAVFEAMATSDIRIVKLLSYGAEILVAPVFGYEPKAYQTAWLIGALFLTILFLNRIRPRFWCRFLCPLGALLGLCSRFSLLRLEKYPDKCTQCNLCTRSCQGAACPQPGESWQTAECVTCFNCFDVCPEDALTFTFRFTPVMTEKPDIGRRAVIGGLLGGVSLPLLGRLDGLVDKTGDPRLIRPPGSLPESEFLQLCQRCGQCMKVCPTNAIQPTLAEAGMAGFWSPHLVMVQGYCEYTCTLCGSVCPTGAIARISAREKVERPVKIGSAYVDRGRCLPWSGNAPCIVCQEHCPTSPKAIYLIDELVSGPEGKKLQVQLPYVDLKRCVGCGICENKCPVRGLPAIRTIAAGESRSMRNQILLL
;
A
#
# COMPACT_ATOMS: atom_id res chain seq x y z
N MET A 1 32.64 19.45 -9.71
CA MET A 1 32.59 17.96 -9.60
C MET A 1 32.54 17.38 -11.00
N THR A 2 33.26 16.30 -11.29
CA THR A 2 33.18 15.61 -12.59
C THR A 2 31.83 14.90 -12.76
N ALA A 3 31.32 14.78 -13.99
CA ALA A 3 30.04 14.14 -14.30
C ALA A 3 29.93 12.73 -13.71
N ARG A 4 31.02 11.95 -13.83
CA ARG A 4 31.13 10.59 -13.29
C ARG A 4 30.93 10.50 -11.78
N ARG A 5 31.45 11.47 -11.01
CA ARG A 5 31.25 11.52 -9.54
C ARG A 5 29.78 11.76 -9.18
N LEU A 6 29.07 12.61 -9.94
CA LEU A 6 27.64 12.85 -9.72
C LEU A 6 26.79 11.62 -10.04
N VAL A 7 27.13 10.88 -11.09
CA VAL A 7 26.45 9.61 -11.43
C VAL A 7 26.70 8.56 -10.35
N TRP A 8 27.91 8.46 -9.81
CA TRP A 8 28.23 7.56 -8.70
C TRP A 8 27.49 7.94 -7.42
N LEU A 9 27.55 9.21 -7.02
CA LEU A 9 26.81 9.72 -5.87
C LEU A 9 25.32 9.37 -5.98
N ARG A 10 24.72 9.58 -7.16
CA ARG A 10 23.34 9.20 -7.44
C ARG A 10 23.09 7.72 -7.23
N ARG A 11 23.93 6.84 -7.78
CA ARG A 11 23.76 5.38 -7.64
C ARG A 11 23.90 4.94 -6.19
N SER A 12 24.86 5.51 -5.45
CA SER A 12 25.03 5.24 -4.02
C SER A 12 23.80 5.67 -3.21
N CYS A 13 23.27 6.88 -3.46
CA CYS A 13 22.03 7.33 -2.82
C CYS A 13 20.84 6.41 -3.17
N GLN A 14 20.69 6.03 -4.44
CA GLN A 14 19.62 5.12 -4.87
C GLN A 14 19.69 3.78 -4.14
N ALA A 15 20.88 3.20 -4.02
CA ALA A 15 21.09 1.94 -3.32
C ALA A 15 20.77 2.08 -1.83
N LEU A 16 21.25 3.15 -1.18
CA LEU A 16 21.01 3.43 0.23
C LEU A 16 19.52 3.62 0.54
N PHE A 17 18.81 4.46 -0.20
CA PHE A 17 17.37 4.69 0.04
C PHE A 17 16.50 3.48 -0.34
N LEU A 18 16.88 2.72 -1.38
CA LEU A 18 16.18 1.48 -1.69
C LEU A 18 16.41 0.42 -0.61
N ALA A 19 17.63 0.25 -0.11
CA ALA A 19 17.94 -0.64 1.00
C ALA A 19 17.20 -0.23 2.27
N PHE A 20 17.16 1.06 2.58
CA PHE A 20 16.40 1.59 3.71
C PHE A 20 14.89 1.34 3.56
N PHE A 21 14.33 1.53 2.36
CA PHE A 21 12.94 1.18 2.08
C PHE A 21 12.65 -0.31 2.28
N LEU A 22 13.53 -1.19 1.79
CA LEU A 22 13.39 -2.64 1.96
C LEU A 22 13.53 -3.05 3.43
N LEU A 23 14.41 -2.41 4.18
CA LEU A 23 14.55 -2.61 5.63
C LEU A 23 13.24 -2.24 6.34
N LEU A 24 12.70 -1.04 6.12
CA LEU A 24 11.42 -0.64 6.71
C LEU A 24 10.25 -1.54 6.27
N LEU A 25 10.29 -2.08 5.05
CA LEU A 25 9.31 -3.05 4.58
C LEU A 25 9.40 -4.37 5.36
N VAL A 26 10.61 -4.86 5.66
CA VAL A 26 10.80 -6.07 6.48
C VAL A 26 10.39 -5.81 7.93
N GLU A 27 10.76 -4.66 8.48
CA GLU A 27 10.41 -4.24 9.84
C GLU A 27 8.93 -3.87 10.02
N SER A 28 8.15 -3.75 8.94
CA SER A 28 6.70 -3.52 8.97
C SER A 28 5.89 -4.76 9.35
N ARG A 29 6.35 -5.51 10.35
CA ARG A 29 5.77 -6.74 10.88
C ARG A 29 5.71 -6.70 12.40
N LEU A 30 5.01 -7.65 13.00
CA LEU A 30 5.07 -7.83 14.44
C LEU A 30 6.53 -8.14 14.86
N PRO A 31 7.11 -7.41 15.82
CA PRO A 31 8.44 -7.70 16.34
C PRO A 31 8.54 -9.14 16.88
N LEU A 32 9.69 -9.78 16.66
CA LEU A 32 9.96 -11.19 16.94
C LEU A 32 9.93 -11.52 18.44
N ASP A 33 10.40 -10.58 19.25
CA ASP A 33 10.32 -10.54 20.71
C ASP A 33 8.87 -10.62 21.21
N VAL A 34 7.95 -9.88 20.57
CA VAL A 34 6.52 -9.91 20.91
C VAL A 34 5.83 -11.20 20.44
N TYR A 35 6.35 -11.84 19.39
CA TYR A 35 5.87 -13.16 18.95
C TYR A 35 6.29 -14.28 19.91
N GLN A 36 7.48 -14.17 20.51
CA GLN A 36 8.01 -15.17 21.46
C GLN A 36 7.43 -15.01 22.87
N ASP A 37 7.24 -13.78 23.34
CA ASP A 37 6.72 -13.46 24.67
C ASP A 37 5.30 -12.88 24.61
N TYR A 38 4.43 -13.54 23.81
CA TYR A 38 3.06 -13.10 23.55
C TYR A 38 2.22 -12.91 24.82
N SER A 39 2.53 -13.60 25.92
CA SER A 39 1.85 -13.47 27.21
C SER A 39 2.32 -12.28 28.06
N LEU A 40 3.57 -11.83 27.91
CA LEU A 40 4.16 -10.77 28.75
C LEU A 40 3.85 -9.36 28.22
N ALA A 41 3.81 -9.19 26.90
CA ALA A 41 3.42 -7.91 26.27
C ALA A 41 1.98 -7.47 26.60
N PHE A 42 1.15 -8.39 27.11
CA PHE A 42 -0.23 -8.14 27.52
C PHE A 42 -0.38 -7.84 29.03
N LEU A 43 0.68 -8.05 29.83
CA LEU A 43 0.71 -7.70 31.26
C LEU A 43 1.23 -6.28 31.50
N SER A 44 2.03 -5.75 30.59
CA SER A 44 2.40 -4.33 30.58
C SER A 44 1.28 -3.51 29.95
N ASP A 45 0.81 -2.47 30.62
CA ASP A 45 -0.14 -1.45 30.14
C ASP A 45 0.43 -0.60 28.98
N GLU A 46 1.43 -1.12 28.24
CA GLU A 46 2.15 -0.44 27.17
C GLU A 46 1.58 -0.78 25.78
N ASP A 47 1.34 0.25 24.97
CA ASP A 47 0.85 0.09 23.60
C ASP A 47 1.87 -0.63 22.71
N LEU A 48 1.40 -1.64 21.97
CA LEU A 48 2.14 -2.26 20.86
C LEU A 48 2.50 -1.23 19.79
N ARG A 49 3.77 -0.81 19.77
CA ARG A 49 4.31 0.14 18.78
C ARG A 49 5.46 -0.49 18.01
N LEU A 50 5.57 -0.12 16.73
CA LEU A 50 6.78 -0.39 15.95
C LEU A 50 7.84 0.64 16.29
N TRP A 51 9.07 0.17 16.49
CA TRP A 51 10.19 1.02 16.89
C TRP A 51 10.76 1.78 15.69
N TRP A 52 10.46 1.28 14.48
CA TRP A 52 10.93 1.82 13.21
C TRP A 52 9.94 2.81 12.58
N PRO A 53 10.42 3.88 11.91
CA PRO A 53 9.57 4.88 11.26
C PRO A 53 9.03 4.39 9.90
N VAL A 54 8.16 3.37 9.91
CA VAL A 54 7.63 2.72 8.71
C VAL A 54 6.79 3.65 7.81
N THR A 55 6.32 4.79 8.33
CA THR A 55 5.58 5.82 7.58
C THR A 55 6.46 6.83 6.85
N PHE A 56 7.79 6.80 7.07
CA PHE A 56 8.73 7.83 6.59
C PHE A 56 8.63 8.13 5.09
N PHE A 57 8.65 7.10 4.24
CA PHE A 57 8.58 7.30 2.78
C PHE A 57 7.24 7.86 2.32
N PHE A 58 6.16 7.59 3.03
CA PHE A 58 4.84 8.15 2.73
C PHE A 58 4.73 9.62 3.15
N GLN A 59 5.41 10.00 4.23
CA GLN A 59 5.51 11.40 4.68
C GLN A 59 6.38 12.26 3.75
N LEU A 60 7.37 11.65 3.09
CA LEU A 60 8.16 12.29 2.04
C LEU A 60 7.37 12.58 0.76
N ASP A 61 6.17 12.02 0.60
CA ASP A 61 5.40 12.14 -0.62
C ASP A 61 4.51 13.41 -0.63
N PRO A 62 4.86 14.45 -1.41
CA PRO A 62 4.05 15.66 -1.46
C PRO A 62 2.69 15.45 -2.16
N LEU A 63 2.54 14.42 -3.00
CA LEU A 63 1.24 14.11 -3.61
C LEU A 63 0.26 13.60 -2.54
N VAL A 64 0.73 12.70 -1.66
CA VAL A 64 -0.06 12.22 -0.51
C VAL A 64 -0.44 13.38 0.40
N GLY A 65 0.51 14.24 0.75
CA GLY A 65 0.24 15.44 1.56
C GLY A 65 -0.80 16.37 0.92
N LEU A 66 -0.65 16.68 -0.37
CA LEU A 66 -1.57 17.56 -1.09
C LEU A 66 -2.96 16.95 -1.22
N THR A 67 -3.07 15.66 -1.55
CA THR A 67 -4.36 14.99 -1.75
C THR A 67 -5.13 14.83 -0.45
N SER A 68 -4.47 14.54 0.66
CA SER A 68 -5.11 14.54 1.99
C SER A 68 -5.55 15.92 2.44
N LEU A 69 -4.77 16.97 2.16
CA LEU A 69 -5.18 18.35 2.43
C LEU A 69 -6.42 18.74 1.62
N LEU A 70 -6.47 18.39 0.33
CA LEU A 70 -7.61 18.72 -0.54
C LEU A 70 -8.88 17.93 -0.23
N SER A 71 -8.74 16.67 0.22
CA SER A 71 -9.90 15.78 0.42
C SER A 71 -10.49 15.82 1.82
N ALA A 72 -9.67 16.00 2.85
CA ALA A 72 -10.11 16.01 4.24
C ALA A 72 -9.88 17.36 4.95
N GLY A 73 -9.15 18.30 4.33
CA GLY A 73 -8.74 19.53 5.01
C GLY A 73 -7.70 19.32 6.12
N VAL A 74 -7.10 18.13 6.20
CA VAL A 74 -6.17 17.74 7.28
C VAL A 74 -4.74 17.75 6.78
N LEU A 75 -3.85 18.39 7.55
CA LEU A 75 -2.42 18.32 7.33
C LEU A 75 -1.85 17.07 8.02
N ILE A 76 -1.34 16.13 7.23
CA ILE A 76 -0.82 14.86 7.75
C ILE A 76 0.38 15.09 8.69
N SER A 77 0.47 14.31 9.77
CA SER A 77 1.67 14.27 10.62
C SER A 77 2.93 13.94 9.79
N GLY A 78 3.94 14.82 9.83
CA GLY A 78 5.16 14.68 9.02
C GLY A 78 5.12 15.35 7.64
N PHE A 79 4.09 16.16 7.33
CA PHE A 79 3.99 16.95 6.09
C PHE A 79 5.21 17.82 5.78
N PHE A 80 5.96 18.23 6.81
CA PHE A 80 7.24 18.92 6.68
C PHE A 80 8.20 18.21 5.69
N TRP A 81 8.24 16.87 5.70
CA TRP A 81 9.11 16.11 4.81
C TRP A 81 8.69 16.22 3.33
N GLY A 82 7.39 16.15 3.05
CA GLY A 82 6.86 16.40 1.70
C GLY A 82 7.12 17.84 1.23
N ALA A 83 6.97 18.83 2.12
CA ALA A 83 7.32 20.22 1.82
C ALA A 83 8.82 20.38 1.53
N ALA A 84 9.69 19.72 2.31
CA ALA A 84 11.13 19.69 2.06
C ALA A 84 11.47 19.11 0.68
N VAL A 85 10.75 18.06 0.24
CA VAL A 85 10.91 17.51 -1.12
C VAL A 85 10.49 18.52 -2.20
N LEU A 86 9.42 19.31 -1.97
CA LEU A 86 9.02 20.38 -2.89
C LEU A 86 10.09 21.47 -2.97
N VAL A 87 10.62 21.94 -1.83
CA VAL A 87 11.71 22.92 -1.77
C VAL A 87 12.95 22.39 -2.49
N LEU A 88 13.35 21.15 -2.20
CA LEU A 88 14.46 20.49 -2.89
C LEU A 88 14.21 20.42 -4.40
N THR A 89 12.96 20.23 -4.82
CA THR A 89 12.57 20.19 -6.22
C THR A 89 12.65 21.56 -6.90
N LEU A 90 12.34 22.63 -6.17
CA LEU A 90 12.52 24.01 -6.62
C LEU A 90 14.00 24.41 -6.69
N LEU A 91 14.88 23.79 -5.93
CA LEU A 91 16.32 24.10 -5.96
C LEU A 91 17.04 23.27 -7.03
N LEU A 92 16.86 21.95 -7.03
CA LEU A 92 17.68 21.00 -7.80
C LEU A 92 16.93 20.32 -8.95
N GLY A 93 15.67 20.69 -9.19
CA GLY A 93 14.78 19.97 -10.10
C GLY A 93 14.37 18.63 -9.48
N ARG A 94 13.98 17.63 -10.29
CA ARG A 94 13.42 16.37 -9.78
C ARG A 94 14.47 15.38 -9.24
N VAL A 95 15.35 15.85 -8.35
CA VAL A 95 16.37 15.04 -7.67
C VAL A 95 15.74 13.92 -6.85
N PHE A 96 14.58 14.13 -6.22
CA PHE A 96 13.87 13.09 -5.50
C PHE A 96 13.62 11.84 -6.38
N CYS A 97 13.11 12.02 -7.60
CA CYS A 97 12.88 10.92 -8.55
C CYS A 97 14.19 10.25 -9.04
N GLY A 98 15.30 10.98 -9.01
CA GLY A 98 16.61 10.51 -9.45
C GLY A 98 17.43 9.78 -8.39
N PHE A 99 17.30 10.19 -7.12
CA PHE A 99 18.19 9.84 -6.02
C PHE A 99 17.50 9.12 -4.85
N VAL A 100 16.27 9.52 -4.49
CA VAL A 100 15.64 9.12 -3.22
C VAL A 100 14.49 8.14 -3.43
N CYS A 101 13.67 8.34 -4.47
CA CYS A 101 12.46 7.57 -4.71
C CYS A 101 12.78 6.06 -4.91
N PRO A 102 12.32 5.16 -4.02
CA PRO A 102 12.64 3.73 -4.11
C PRO A 102 12.03 3.09 -5.36
N PHE A 103 10.87 3.56 -5.80
CA PHE A 103 10.24 3.11 -7.04
C PHE A 103 11.05 3.54 -8.27
N GLY A 104 11.57 4.77 -8.28
CA GLY A 104 12.47 5.26 -9.32
C GLY A 104 13.78 4.47 -9.38
N SER A 105 14.35 4.10 -8.24
CA SER A 105 15.52 3.21 -8.15
C SER A 105 15.24 1.83 -8.71
N THR A 106 14.10 1.23 -8.36
CA THR A 106 13.67 -0.09 -8.87
C THR A 106 13.53 -0.07 -10.40
N HIS A 107 12.84 0.93 -10.94
CA HIS A 107 12.71 1.12 -12.40
C HIS A 107 14.06 1.36 -13.08
N HIS A 108 14.97 2.07 -12.43
CA HIS A 108 16.30 2.31 -12.97
C HIS A 108 17.12 1.02 -13.01
N ALA A 109 17.09 0.20 -11.95
CA ALA A 109 17.76 -1.09 -11.92
C ALA A 109 17.24 -2.03 -13.01
N VAL A 110 15.91 -2.14 -13.16
CA VAL A 110 15.28 -2.97 -14.20
C VAL A 110 15.59 -2.46 -15.61
N SER A 111 15.77 -1.15 -15.80
CA SER A 111 16.07 -0.57 -17.12
C SER A 111 17.44 -0.98 -17.69
N TRP A 112 18.35 -1.50 -16.87
CA TRP A 112 19.61 -2.09 -17.34
C TRP A 112 19.44 -3.49 -17.93
N PHE A 113 18.33 -4.17 -17.65
CA PHE A 113 18.10 -5.53 -18.11
C PHE A 113 17.65 -5.55 -19.59
N LYS A 114 18.57 -5.88 -20.50
CA LYS A 114 18.36 -6.16 -21.95
C LYS A 114 17.29 -5.28 -22.62
N PRO A 115 17.56 -3.98 -22.88
CA PRO A 115 16.62 -3.10 -23.57
C PRO A 115 16.22 -3.66 -24.95
N SER A 116 14.93 -3.60 -25.26
CA SER A 116 14.36 -4.08 -26.53
C SER A 116 14.75 -3.16 -27.70
N LEU A 117 14.85 -1.85 -27.44
CA LEU A 117 15.26 -0.86 -28.44
C LEU A 117 16.77 -0.59 -28.35
N LYS A 118 17.42 -0.44 -29.51
CA LYS A 118 18.86 -0.13 -29.63
C LYS A 118 19.10 0.91 -30.71
N GLY A 119 20.26 1.58 -30.66
CA GLY A 119 20.67 2.59 -31.64
C GLY A 119 19.64 3.69 -31.82
N ASP A 120 19.33 4.03 -33.08
CA ASP A 120 18.42 5.12 -33.43
C ASP A 120 16.99 4.90 -32.96
N ARG A 121 16.55 3.64 -32.83
CA ARG A 121 15.24 3.33 -32.25
C ARG A 121 15.16 3.79 -30.80
N MET A 122 16.25 3.64 -30.02
CA MET A 122 16.33 4.14 -28.65
C MET A 122 16.40 5.67 -28.62
N VAL A 123 17.12 6.30 -29.55
CA VAL A 123 17.17 7.77 -29.67
C VAL A 123 15.76 8.34 -29.91
N ARG A 124 15.03 7.82 -30.91
CA ARG A 124 13.64 8.21 -31.18
C ARG A 124 12.73 7.98 -29.98
N ALA A 125 12.92 6.86 -29.28
CA ALA A 125 12.20 6.56 -28.06
C ALA A 125 12.50 7.54 -26.91
N ASN A 126 13.73 8.05 -26.79
CA ASN A 126 14.12 8.97 -25.72
C ASN A 126 13.96 10.45 -26.08
N ARG A 127 13.34 10.76 -27.21
CA ARG A 127 12.79 12.10 -27.48
C ARG A 127 11.41 12.28 -26.85
N LYS A 128 11.00 13.54 -26.69
CA LYS A 128 9.67 13.94 -26.21
C LYS A 128 8.57 13.22 -27.00
N SER A 129 7.54 12.76 -26.29
CA SER A 129 6.44 11.99 -26.89
C SER A 129 5.10 12.39 -26.28
N GLY A 130 4.03 12.42 -27.08
CA GLY A 130 2.68 12.79 -26.63
C GLY A 130 2.15 11.95 -25.45
N GLY A 131 2.63 10.71 -25.27
CA GLY A 131 2.26 9.86 -24.13
C GLY A 131 2.61 10.45 -22.76
N GLN A 132 3.58 11.37 -22.66
CA GLN A 132 3.92 12.05 -21.40
C GLN A 132 2.77 12.92 -20.86
N ARG A 133 1.75 13.21 -21.68
CA ARG A 133 0.51 13.88 -21.26
C ARG A 133 -0.32 13.04 -20.28
N VAL A 134 -0.19 11.71 -20.32
CA VAL A 134 -1.01 10.79 -19.50
C VAL A 134 -0.79 11.00 -18.00
N LYS A 135 0.44 11.13 -17.52
CA LYS A 135 0.71 11.41 -16.09
C LYS A 135 0.09 12.72 -15.60
N TYR A 136 -0.05 13.72 -16.47
CA TYR A 136 -0.72 14.99 -16.13
C TYR A 136 -2.24 14.84 -16.14
N PHE A 137 -2.81 14.10 -17.09
CA PHE A 137 -4.21 13.68 -17.05
C PHE A 137 -4.53 12.96 -15.73
N LEU A 138 -3.69 11.99 -15.34
CA LEU A 138 -3.85 11.23 -14.11
C LEU A 138 -3.71 12.14 -12.87
N LEU A 139 -2.73 13.03 -12.83
CA LEU A 139 -2.59 14.00 -11.74
C LEU A 139 -3.86 14.87 -11.60
N ILE A 140 -4.37 15.43 -12.69
CA ILE A 140 -5.58 16.27 -12.66
C ILE A 140 -6.79 15.47 -12.19
N LEU A 141 -6.95 14.24 -12.69
CA LEU A 141 -8.01 13.33 -12.26
C LEU A 141 -7.96 13.09 -10.74
N LEU A 142 -6.78 12.76 -10.21
CA LEU A 142 -6.60 12.49 -8.78
C LEU A 142 -6.87 13.73 -7.92
N LEU A 143 -6.41 14.91 -8.34
CA LEU A 143 -6.64 16.16 -7.62
C LEU A 143 -8.11 16.58 -7.67
N ALA A 144 -8.78 16.45 -8.81
CA ALA A 144 -10.20 16.75 -8.94
C ALA A 144 -11.07 15.79 -8.11
N ALA A 145 -10.74 14.49 -8.08
CA ALA A 145 -11.39 13.54 -7.19
C ALA A 145 -11.16 13.88 -5.70
N ALA A 146 -9.93 14.27 -5.34
CA ALA A 146 -9.60 14.69 -3.99
C ALA A 146 -10.42 15.90 -3.54
N VAL A 147 -10.59 16.93 -4.39
CA VAL A 147 -11.43 18.10 -4.09
C VAL A 147 -12.88 17.74 -3.78
N LEU A 148 -13.40 16.67 -4.38
CA LEU A 148 -14.76 16.16 -4.11
C LEU A 148 -14.83 15.20 -2.91
N GLY A 149 -13.76 15.12 -2.10
CA GLY A 149 -13.72 14.28 -0.91
C GLY A 149 -13.50 12.80 -1.20
N LEU A 150 -12.89 12.44 -2.34
CA LEU A 150 -12.44 11.07 -2.60
C LEU A 150 -10.95 11.05 -2.87
N ASN A 151 -10.19 10.54 -1.92
CA ASN A 151 -8.77 10.37 -2.10
C ASN A 151 -8.51 9.05 -2.81
N VAL A 152 -8.03 9.10 -4.06
CA VAL A 152 -7.69 7.94 -4.89
C VAL A 152 -6.20 7.91 -5.26
N ALA A 153 -5.40 8.80 -4.66
CA ALA A 153 -3.98 8.94 -4.98
C ALA A 153 -3.22 7.62 -4.80
N GLY A 154 -3.56 6.86 -3.75
CA GLY A 154 -3.02 5.54 -3.45
C GLY A 154 -3.04 4.48 -4.56
N TRP A 155 -3.89 4.62 -5.58
CA TRP A 155 -3.90 3.68 -6.72
C TRP A 155 -2.68 3.83 -7.63
N LEU A 156 -2.20 5.07 -7.79
CA LEU A 156 -1.15 5.44 -8.74
C LEU A 156 0.03 6.15 -8.06
N ASP A 157 0.00 6.29 -6.74
CA ASP A 157 1.12 6.75 -5.96
C ASP A 157 2.29 5.74 -6.07
N PRO A 158 3.50 6.16 -6.49
CA PRO A 158 4.59 5.24 -6.72
C PRO A 158 5.08 4.54 -5.43
N ILE A 159 4.96 5.19 -4.27
CA ILE A 159 5.44 4.64 -3.00
C ILE A 159 4.42 3.63 -2.45
N ALA A 160 3.14 3.98 -2.45
CA ALA A 160 2.05 3.08 -2.09
C ALA A 160 1.97 1.87 -3.02
N LEU A 161 2.12 2.08 -4.34
CA LEU A 161 2.14 0.97 -5.30
C LEU A 161 3.33 0.04 -5.07
N LEU A 162 4.54 0.59 -4.83
CA LEU A 162 5.72 -0.23 -4.53
C LEU A 162 5.52 -1.04 -3.25
N PHE A 163 5.15 -0.35 -2.16
CA PHE A 163 4.96 -1.00 -0.87
C PHE A 163 3.93 -2.11 -0.96
N ARG A 164 2.75 -1.81 -1.50
CA ARG A 164 1.66 -2.78 -1.64
C ARG A 164 2.06 -3.97 -2.51
N SER A 165 2.74 -3.73 -3.64
CA SER A 165 3.20 -4.81 -4.52
C SER A 165 4.21 -5.72 -3.82
N LEU A 166 5.16 -5.14 -3.08
CA LEU A 166 6.15 -5.94 -2.36
C LEU A 166 5.56 -6.62 -1.13
N ALA A 167 4.77 -5.92 -0.33
CA ALA A 167 4.21 -6.41 0.93
C ALA A 167 3.13 -7.48 0.74
N LEU A 168 2.26 -7.33 -0.26
CA LEU A 168 1.06 -8.16 -0.42
C LEU A 168 1.19 -9.20 -1.53
N ALA A 169 2.11 -9.02 -2.48
CA ALA A 169 2.31 -9.97 -3.58
C ALA A 169 3.69 -10.61 -3.54
N VAL A 170 4.78 -9.82 -3.66
CA VAL A 170 6.13 -10.38 -3.83
C VAL A 170 6.64 -11.09 -2.59
N LEU A 171 6.60 -10.46 -1.41
CA LEU A 171 7.09 -11.08 -0.17
C LEU A 171 6.31 -12.35 0.19
N PRO A 172 4.95 -12.37 0.17
CA PRO A 172 4.20 -13.60 0.39
C PRO A 172 4.48 -14.68 -0.66
N ALA A 173 4.58 -14.32 -1.94
CA ALA A 173 4.86 -15.29 -3.00
C ALA A 173 6.25 -15.94 -2.85
N VAL A 174 7.27 -15.13 -2.57
CA VAL A 174 8.64 -15.62 -2.35
C VAL A 174 8.71 -16.42 -1.04
N GLY A 175 8.09 -15.93 0.04
CA GLY A 175 8.06 -16.62 1.33
C GLY A 175 7.40 -18.00 1.23
N ASN A 176 6.22 -18.08 0.62
CA ASN A 176 5.50 -19.33 0.40
C ASN A 176 6.26 -20.27 -0.54
N GLY A 177 6.91 -19.72 -1.59
CA GLY A 177 7.75 -20.49 -2.50
C GLY A 177 8.98 -21.09 -1.81
N LEU A 178 9.70 -20.28 -1.02
CA LEU A 178 10.85 -20.74 -0.23
C LEU A 178 10.44 -21.81 0.79
N ARG A 179 9.31 -21.61 1.48
CA ARG A 179 8.76 -22.60 2.41
C ARG A 179 8.44 -23.92 1.73
N ALA A 180 7.79 -23.90 0.56
CA ALA A 180 7.50 -25.11 -0.20
C ALA A 180 8.78 -25.86 -0.59
N VAL A 181 9.85 -25.13 -0.94
CA VAL A 181 11.18 -25.71 -1.21
C VAL A 181 11.79 -26.31 0.06
N PHE A 182 11.69 -25.62 1.21
CA PHE A 182 12.21 -26.11 2.49
C PHE A 182 11.47 -27.35 2.99
N GLU A 183 10.15 -27.41 2.81
CA GLU A 183 9.33 -28.56 3.16
C GLU A 183 9.64 -29.78 2.26
N ALA A 184 9.87 -29.55 0.96
CA ALA A 184 10.35 -30.59 0.05
C ALA A 184 11.76 -31.09 0.42
N MET A 185 12.64 -30.22 0.92
CA MET A 185 13.96 -30.64 1.43
C MET A 185 13.86 -31.37 2.76
N ALA A 186 12.96 -30.96 3.66
CA ALA A 186 12.78 -31.55 4.98
C ALA A 186 12.23 -32.99 4.91
N THR A 187 11.49 -33.31 3.84
CA THR A 187 10.96 -34.65 3.54
C THR A 187 11.96 -35.55 2.83
N SER A 188 13.14 -35.06 2.46
CA SER A 188 14.17 -35.87 1.83
C SER A 188 14.85 -36.85 2.80
N ASP A 189 15.23 -38.03 2.29
CA ASP A 189 15.93 -39.07 3.06
C ASP A 189 17.40 -38.73 3.36
N ILE A 190 17.94 -37.68 2.72
CA ILE A 190 19.34 -37.28 2.86
C ILE A 190 19.47 -36.39 4.10
N ARG A 191 20.10 -36.92 5.16
CA ARG A 191 20.28 -36.22 6.46
C ARG A 191 20.86 -34.81 6.33
N ILE A 192 21.78 -34.58 5.39
CA ILE A 192 22.39 -33.26 5.19
C ILE A 192 21.40 -32.24 4.61
N VAL A 193 20.54 -32.67 3.69
CA VAL A 193 19.52 -31.83 3.05
C VAL A 193 18.46 -31.43 4.08
N LYS A 194 18.08 -32.38 4.95
CA LYS A 194 17.18 -32.13 6.08
C LYS A 194 17.77 -31.15 7.11
N LEU A 195 19.06 -31.25 7.43
CA LEU A 195 19.71 -30.28 8.33
C LEU A 195 19.75 -28.87 7.70
N LEU A 196 20.05 -28.80 6.41
CA LEU A 196 20.08 -27.55 5.65
C LEU A 196 18.69 -26.89 5.58
N SER A 197 17.60 -27.65 5.50
CA SER A 197 16.25 -27.08 5.46
C SER A 197 15.90 -26.32 6.74
N TYR A 198 16.17 -26.91 7.91
CA TYR A 198 15.93 -26.23 9.20
C TYR A 198 16.79 -24.99 9.37
N GLY A 199 18.08 -25.07 9.00
CA GLY A 199 18.99 -23.92 9.05
C GLY A 199 18.54 -22.78 8.13
N ALA A 200 18.09 -23.11 6.91
CA ALA A 200 17.60 -22.14 5.94
C ALA A 200 16.30 -21.47 6.39
N GLU A 201 15.38 -22.22 7.01
CA GLU A 201 14.11 -21.68 7.53
C GLU A 201 14.35 -20.63 8.63
N ILE A 202 15.28 -20.90 9.56
CA ILE A 202 15.65 -19.96 10.63
C ILE A 202 16.25 -18.67 10.06
N LEU A 203 17.04 -18.75 8.98
CA LEU A 203 17.65 -17.58 8.34
C LEU A 203 16.66 -16.72 7.55
N VAL A 204 15.61 -17.35 6.99
CA VAL A 204 14.66 -16.71 6.07
C VAL A 204 13.40 -16.19 6.79
N ALA A 205 12.96 -16.85 7.87
CA ALA A 205 11.80 -16.41 8.65
C ALA A 205 11.90 -14.96 9.19
N PRO A 206 13.08 -14.44 9.58
CA PRO A 206 13.27 -13.03 9.91
C PRO A 206 13.03 -12.05 8.75
N VAL A 207 12.87 -12.49 7.51
CA VAL A 207 12.59 -11.61 6.37
C VAL A 207 11.17 -11.82 5.85
N PHE A 208 10.73 -13.07 5.77
CA PHE A 208 9.46 -13.43 5.12
C PHE A 208 8.33 -13.77 6.11
N GLY A 209 8.65 -13.94 7.40
CA GLY A 209 7.71 -14.36 8.45
C GLY A 209 7.66 -15.87 8.64
N TYR A 210 7.20 -16.31 9.81
CA TYR A 210 7.02 -17.73 10.16
C TYR A 210 5.70 -18.31 9.63
N GLU A 211 4.67 -17.47 9.51
CA GLU A 211 3.36 -17.87 9.00
C GLU A 211 3.14 -17.41 7.56
N PRO A 212 2.55 -18.29 6.70
CA PRO A 212 2.30 -17.97 5.31
C PRO A 212 1.16 -16.96 5.24
N LYS A 213 1.49 -15.72 4.90
CA LYS A 213 0.48 -14.70 4.63
C LYS A 213 -0.10 -14.89 3.23
N ALA A 214 -1.39 -14.64 3.08
CA ALA A 214 -2.09 -14.61 1.81
C ALA A 214 -2.97 -13.36 1.71
N TYR A 215 -3.10 -12.83 0.50
CA TYR A 215 -3.97 -11.70 0.25
C TYR A 215 -4.85 -11.94 -0.98
N GLN A 216 -6.15 -11.64 -0.88
CA GLN A 216 -7.14 -11.96 -1.91
C GLN A 216 -6.80 -11.38 -3.28
N THR A 217 -6.30 -10.14 -3.32
CA THR A 217 -5.92 -9.46 -4.57
C THR A 217 -4.42 -9.56 -4.88
N ALA A 218 -3.66 -10.41 -4.19
CA ALA A 218 -2.20 -10.50 -4.35
C ALA A 218 -1.79 -10.75 -5.81
N TRP A 219 -2.47 -11.68 -6.49
CA TRP A 219 -2.18 -12.05 -7.88
C TRP A 219 -2.38 -10.86 -8.84
N LEU A 220 -3.45 -10.08 -8.66
CA LEU A 220 -3.77 -8.92 -9.50
C LEU A 220 -2.71 -7.83 -9.34
N ILE A 221 -2.33 -7.55 -8.10
CA ILE A 221 -1.32 -6.54 -7.78
C ILE A 221 0.06 -6.98 -8.29
N GLY A 222 0.42 -8.24 -8.08
CA GLY A 222 1.66 -8.83 -8.59
C GLY A 222 1.75 -8.78 -10.11
N ALA A 223 0.70 -9.18 -10.83
CA ALA A 223 0.64 -9.13 -12.29
C ALA A 223 0.77 -7.70 -12.82
N LEU A 224 0.06 -6.73 -12.21
CA LEU A 224 0.17 -5.31 -12.57
C LEU A 224 1.60 -4.79 -12.36
N PHE A 225 2.20 -5.08 -11.20
CA PHE A 225 3.56 -4.64 -10.87
C PHE A 225 4.61 -5.23 -11.82
N LEU A 226 4.56 -6.54 -12.08
CA LEU A 226 5.46 -7.20 -13.03
C LEU A 226 5.30 -6.64 -14.45
N THR A 227 4.07 -6.35 -14.88
CA THR A 227 3.81 -5.70 -16.18
C THR A 227 4.45 -4.33 -16.24
N ILE A 228 4.29 -3.50 -15.21
CA ILE A 228 4.90 -2.17 -15.13
C ILE A 228 6.43 -2.25 -15.17
N LEU A 229 7.03 -3.23 -14.49
CA LEU A 229 8.47 -3.45 -14.53
C LEU A 229 8.92 -3.92 -15.91
N PHE A 230 8.19 -4.84 -16.54
CA PHE A 230 8.48 -5.35 -17.88
C PHE A 230 8.48 -4.25 -18.95
N LEU A 231 7.59 -3.26 -18.84
CA LEU A 231 7.53 -2.12 -19.78
C LEU A 231 8.81 -1.26 -19.80
N ASN A 232 9.66 -1.34 -18.77
CA ASN A 232 10.97 -0.68 -18.80
C ASN A 232 11.88 -1.19 -19.91
N ARG A 233 11.65 -2.41 -20.41
CA ARG A 233 12.40 -2.99 -21.52
C ARG A 233 12.19 -2.23 -22.82
N ILE A 234 11.02 -1.60 -23.00
CA ILE A 234 10.68 -0.83 -24.19
C ILE A 234 11.13 0.63 -24.04
N ARG A 235 10.74 1.28 -22.94
CA ARG A 235 11.14 2.66 -22.63
C ARG A 235 11.71 2.72 -21.22
N PRO A 236 12.93 3.26 -21.01
CA PRO A 236 13.50 3.35 -19.68
C PRO A 236 12.61 4.17 -18.75
N ARG A 237 12.45 3.72 -17.50
CA ARG A 237 11.60 4.36 -16.48
C ARG A 237 10.18 4.64 -16.97
N PHE A 238 9.55 3.64 -17.61
CA PHE A 238 8.23 3.76 -18.24
C PHE A 238 7.20 4.44 -17.32
N TRP A 239 7.07 3.97 -16.08
CA TRP A 239 6.13 4.55 -15.11
C TRP A 239 6.39 6.03 -14.83
N CYS A 240 7.64 6.39 -14.48
CA CYS A 240 8.01 7.77 -14.16
C CYS A 240 7.75 8.74 -15.33
N ARG A 241 7.82 8.23 -16.57
CA ARG A 241 7.62 9.01 -17.79
C ARG A 241 6.14 9.17 -18.16
N PHE A 242 5.33 8.14 -17.97
CA PHE A 242 3.98 8.09 -18.54
C PHE A 242 2.84 8.04 -17.52
N LEU A 243 3.04 7.42 -16.35
CA LEU A 243 1.94 7.09 -15.44
C LEU A 243 2.06 7.77 -14.07
N CYS A 244 3.25 8.19 -13.66
CA CYS A 244 3.51 8.68 -12.30
C CYS A 244 2.92 10.09 -12.03
N PRO A 245 1.83 10.22 -11.24
CA PRO A 245 1.24 11.51 -10.90
C PRO A 245 2.17 12.33 -10.00
N LEU A 246 2.91 11.70 -9.08
CA LEU A 246 3.92 12.36 -8.27
C LEU A 246 5.01 12.99 -9.15
N GLY A 247 5.48 12.24 -10.15
CA GLY A 247 6.48 12.74 -11.11
C GLY A 247 5.96 13.89 -11.98
N ALA A 248 4.65 13.95 -12.23
CA ALA A 248 3.98 15.06 -12.90
C ALA A 248 3.91 16.29 -11.99
N LEU A 249 3.53 16.11 -10.71
CA LEU A 249 3.49 17.18 -9.70
C LEU A 249 4.87 17.81 -9.52
N LEU A 250 5.90 16.99 -9.26
CA LEU A 250 7.27 17.45 -9.16
C LEU A 250 7.79 18.04 -10.47
N GLY A 251 7.27 17.59 -11.62
CA GLY A 251 7.51 18.18 -12.94
C GLY A 251 7.06 19.63 -13.03
N LEU A 252 5.84 19.93 -12.53
CA LEU A 252 5.28 21.29 -12.50
C LEU A 252 6.10 22.21 -11.60
N CYS A 253 6.61 21.71 -10.46
CA CYS A 253 7.49 22.47 -9.57
C CYS A 253 8.88 22.69 -10.17
N SER A 254 9.47 21.65 -10.77
CA SER A 254 10.86 21.69 -11.28
C SER A 254 11.09 22.67 -12.43
N ARG A 255 10.03 23.22 -13.06
CA ARG A 255 10.19 24.28 -14.08
C ARG A 255 10.85 25.54 -13.52
N PHE A 256 10.79 25.72 -12.20
CA PHE A 256 11.39 26.82 -11.48
C PHE A 256 12.78 26.47 -10.91
N SER A 257 13.36 25.32 -11.28
CA SER A 257 14.62 24.87 -10.70
C SER A 257 15.78 25.82 -10.97
N LEU A 258 16.60 26.03 -9.93
CA LEU A 258 17.86 26.78 -10.03
C LEU A 258 18.92 25.99 -10.78
N LEU A 259 18.96 24.67 -10.57
CA LEU A 259 19.84 23.76 -11.31
C LEU A 259 19.32 23.55 -12.73
N ARG A 260 20.16 23.84 -13.74
CA ARG A 260 19.81 23.78 -15.16
C ARG A 260 20.88 23.11 -15.99
N LEU A 261 20.48 22.59 -17.15
CA LEU A 261 21.38 22.08 -18.18
C LEU A 261 21.62 23.18 -19.22
N GLU A 262 22.84 23.69 -19.28
CA GLU A 262 23.33 24.53 -20.37
C GLU A 262 23.81 23.68 -21.53
N LYS A 263 23.52 24.14 -22.74
CA LYS A 263 23.83 23.48 -24.00
C LYS A 263 24.70 24.41 -24.83
N TYR A 264 25.84 23.92 -25.32
CA TYR A 264 26.76 24.66 -26.18
C TYR A 264 26.69 24.08 -27.60
N PRO A 265 25.92 24.69 -28.53
CA PRO A 265 25.76 24.18 -29.90
C PRO A 265 27.09 24.11 -30.67
N ASP A 266 27.98 25.05 -30.39
CA ASP A 266 29.34 25.20 -30.90
C ASP A 266 30.24 23.98 -30.62
N LYS A 267 29.99 23.26 -29.53
CA LYS A 267 30.73 22.04 -29.17
C LYS A 267 30.04 20.75 -29.62
N CYS A 268 28.85 20.82 -30.20
CA CYS A 268 28.02 19.64 -30.41
C CYS A 268 28.22 19.00 -31.79
N THR A 269 28.62 17.73 -31.80
CA THR A 269 28.75 16.92 -33.03
C THR A 269 27.46 16.17 -33.43
N GLN A 270 26.33 16.44 -32.78
CA GLN A 270 25.03 15.78 -33.02
C GLN A 270 25.06 14.23 -32.96
N CYS A 271 25.98 13.64 -32.18
CA CYS A 271 26.17 12.19 -32.06
C CYS A 271 25.01 11.42 -31.40
N ASN A 272 23.96 12.10 -30.90
CA ASN A 272 22.78 11.55 -30.20
C ASN A 272 23.06 10.70 -28.94
N LEU A 273 24.31 10.62 -28.44
CA LEU A 273 24.65 9.83 -27.25
C LEU A 273 23.92 10.31 -25.99
N CYS A 274 23.81 11.62 -25.81
CA CYS A 274 23.09 12.22 -24.68
C CYS A 274 21.59 11.87 -24.70
N THR A 275 20.95 11.92 -25.87
CA THR A 275 19.54 11.55 -26.06
C THR A 275 19.34 10.05 -25.86
N ARG A 276 20.24 9.22 -26.41
CA ARG A 276 20.22 7.76 -26.21
C ARG A 276 20.28 7.38 -24.72
N SER A 277 21.06 8.10 -23.92
CA SER A 277 21.22 7.84 -22.47
C SER A 277 20.19 8.57 -21.59
N CYS A 278 19.30 9.39 -22.17
CA CYS A 278 18.31 10.16 -21.43
C CYS A 278 17.15 9.29 -20.93
N GLN A 279 17.08 9.08 -19.61
CA GLN A 279 16.01 8.27 -18.99
C GLN A 279 14.69 9.03 -18.80
N GLY A 280 14.72 10.36 -18.87
CA GLY A 280 13.53 11.21 -18.70
C GLY A 280 12.84 11.58 -20.01
N ALA A 281 13.50 11.36 -21.15
CA ALA A 281 13.12 11.96 -22.43
C ALA A 281 13.01 13.49 -22.38
N ALA A 282 14.04 14.11 -21.81
CA ALA A 282 14.13 15.56 -21.60
C ALA A 282 14.76 16.34 -22.77
N CYS A 283 15.12 15.65 -23.86
CA CYS A 283 15.77 16.23 -25.04
C CYS A 283 17.06 17.00 -24.72
N PRO A 284 18.14 16.34 -24.24
CA PRO A 284 19.38 17.00 -23.82
C PRO A 284 20.21 17.54 -24.99
N GLN A 285 20.00 17.07 -26.23
CA GLN A 285 20.82 17.47 -27.37
C GLN A 285 20.68 18.99 -27.68
N PRO A 286 21.78 19.69 -27.99
CA PRO A 286 21.76 21.04 -28.57
C PRO A 286 20.95 21.09 -29.87
N GLY A 287 20.14 22.13 -30.05
CA GLY A 287 19.18 22.26 -31.16
C GLY A 287 17.77 21.71 -30.86
N GLU A 288 17.57 20.95 -29.77
CA GLU A 288 16.24 20.53 -29.31
C GLU A 288 15.78 21.36 -28.09
N SER A 289 14.47 21.61 -27.98
CA SER A 289 13.84 22.25 -26.82
C SER A 289 14.06 21.42 -25.55
N TRP A 290 14.73 21.97 -24.54
CA TRP A 290 14.97 21.28 -23.26
C TRP A 290 13.68 21.17 -22.44
N GLN A 291 13.34 19.95 -22.02
CA GLN A 291 12.12 19.68 -21.24
C GLN A 291 12.48 19.47 -19.76
N THR A 292 12.58 20.56 -19.00
CA THR A 292 12.96 20.53 -17.56
C THR A 292 12.05 19.63 -16.74
N ALA A 293 10.74 19.70 -16.97
CA ALA A 293 9.73 18.91 -16.25
C ALA A 293 9.85 17.40 -16.49
N GLU A 294 10.59 16.98 -17.52
CA GLU A 294 10.87 15.58 -17.86
C GLU A 294 12.27 15.13 -17.41
N CYS A 295 13.16 16.04 -17.01
CA CYS A 295 14.47 15.69 -16.47
C CYS A 295 14.32 15.09 -15.05
N VAL A 296 14.92 13.94 -14.79
CA VAL A 296 14.99 13.31 -13.45
C VAL A 296 16.34 13.54 -12.77
N THR A 297 17.12 14.50 -13.27
CA THR A 297 18.44 14.88 -12.75
C THR A 297 19.38 13.66 -12.59
N CYS A 298 19.39 12.75 -13.58
CA CYS A 298 20.18 11.52 -13.52
C CYS A 298 21.66 11.70 -13.88
N PHE A 299 22.02 12.82 -14.50
CA PHE A 299 23.36 13.17 -15.00
C PHE A 299 23.96 12.24 -16.07
N ASN A 300 23.25 11.19 -16.52
CA ASN A 300 23.77 10.29 -17.55
C ASN A 300 24.12 11.01 -18.87
N CYS A 301 23.32 12.00 -19.30
CA CYS A 301 23.59 12.76 -20.52
C CYS A 301 24.88 13.59 -20.44
N PHE A 302 25.23 14.04 -19.23
CA PHE A 302 26.43 14.81 -18.97
C PHE A 302 27.67 13.91 -18.94
N ASP A 303 27.55 12.71 -18.37
CA ASP A 303 28.64 11.72 -18.28
C ASP A 303 29.04 11.10 -19.62
N VAL A 304 28.11 10.95 -20.57
CA VAL A 304 28.38 10.32 -21.88
C VAL A 304 28.79 11.29 -22.99
N CYS A 305 28.83 12.60 -22.73
CA CYS A 305 29.15 13.59 -23.77
C CYS A 305 30.67 13.68 -23.96
N PRO A 306 31.22 13.35 -25.15
CA PRO A 306 32.66 13.39 -25.36
C PRO A 306 33.22 14.82 -25.54
N GLU A 307 32.37 15.75 -26.00
CA GLU A 307 32.77 17.12 -26.35
C GLU A 307 32.48 18.15 -25.24
N ASP A 308 32.02 17.70 -24.07
CA ASP A 308 31.58 18.58 -22.97
C ASP A 308 30.59 19.69 -23.42
N ALA A 309 29.73 19.36 -24.39
CA ALA A 309 28.72 20.28 -24.94
C ALA A 309 27.53 20.53 -24.00
N LEU A 310 27.53 19.93 -22.80
CA LEU A 310 26.47 19.93 -21.82
C LEU A 310 27.04 20.23 -20.44
N THR A 311 26.53 21.24 -19.74
CA THR A 311 27.00 21.57 -18.38
C THR A 311 25.82 21.83 -17.45
N PHE A 312 25.87 21.30 -16.23
CA PHE A 312 24.89 21.64 -15.20
C PHE A 312 25.34 22.87 -14.40
N THR A 313 24.56 23.95 -14.42
CA THR A 313 24.87 25.20 -13.73
C THR A 313 23.72 25.62 -12.80
N PHE A 314 24.05 26.37 -11.75
CA PHE A 314 23.05 27.03 -10.90
C PHE A 314 22.80 28.44 -11.44
N ARG A 315 21.55 28.76 -11.75
CA ARG A 315 21.13 30.11 -12.12
C ARG A 315 20.05 30.61 -11.19
N PHE A 316 20.28 31.78 -10.58
CA PHE A 316 19.34 32.45 -9.69
C PHE A 316 18.31 33.30 -10.44
N THR A 317 18.52 33.57 -11.74
CA THR A 317 17.54 34.26 -12.58
C THR A 317 16.51 33.27 -13.14
N PRO A 318 15.20 33.44 -12.85
CA PRO A 318 14.17 32.54 -13.32
C PRO A 318 13.89 32.79 -14.81
N VAL A 319 14.68 32.21 -15.71
CA VAL A 319 14.26 32.12 -17.12
C VAL A 319 13.15 31.07 -17.18
N MET A 320 11.90 31.47 -17.36
CA MET A 320 10.78 30.52 -17.47
C MET A 320 11.06 29.54 -18.62
N THR A 321 11.16 28.25 -18.29
CA THR A 321 11.29 27.20 -19.31
C THR A 321 9.93 26.89 -19.94
N GLU A 322 9.94 26.25 -21.10
CA GLU A 322 8.71 25.83 -21.78
C GLU A 322 7.78 25.10 -20.80
N LYS A 323 6.51 25.51 -20.80
CA LYS A 323 5.48 24.87 -19.97
C LYS A 323 5.35 23.40 -20.40
N PRO A 324 5.13 22.47 -19.45
CA PRO A 324 4.83 21.09 -19.80
C PRO A 324 3.65 21.05 -20.75
N ASP A 325 3.79 20.28 -21.82
CA ASP A 325 2.72 20.07 -22.77
C ASP A 325 1.71 19.10 -22.16
N ILE A 326 0.70 19.65 -21.48
CA ILE A 326 -0.41 18.90 -20.88
C ILE A 326 -1.47 18.59 -21.95
N GLY A 327 -1.73 19.55 -22.86
CA GLY A 327 -2.77 19.46 -23.88
C GLY A 327 -4.19 19.67 -23.31
N ARG A 328 -5.02 20.45 -24.02
CA ARG A 328 -6.39 20.79 -23.56
C ARG A 328 -7.25 19.55 -23.27
N ARG A 329 -7.16 18.51 -24.12
CA ARG A 329 -7.91 17.26 -23.96
C ARG A 329 -7.55 16.51 -22.67
N ALA A 330 -6.29 16.53 -22.25
CA ALA A 330 -5.87 15.88 -21.01
C ALA A 330 -6.40 16.63 -19.78
N VAL A 331 -6.46 17.97 -19.84
CA VAL A 331 -7.04 18.78 -18.75
C VAL A 331 -8.54 18.52 -18.63
N ILE A 332 -9.29 18.67 -19.72
CA ILE A 332 -10.74 18.49 -19.73
C ILE A 332 -11.09 17.04 -19.34
N GLY A 333 -10.43 16.06 -19.96
CA GLY A 333 -10.65 14.66 -19.64
C GLY A 333 -10.28 14.32 -18.20
N GLY A 334 -9.18 14.87 -17.67
CA GLY A 334 -8.76 14.66 -16.29
C GLY A 334 -9.77 15.22 -15.30
N LEU A 335 -10.27 16.45 -15.55
CA LEU A 335 -11.31 17.08 -14.72
C LEU A 335 -12.61 16.29 -14.78
N LEU A 336 -13.12 15.98 -15.96
CA LEU A 336 -14.36 15.19 -16.12
C LEU A 336 -14.22 13.81 -15.48
N GLY A 337 -13.10 13.13 -15.68
CA GLY A 337 -12.80 11.85 -15.05
C GLY A 337 -12.78 11.95 -13.52
N GLY A 338 -12.06 12.94 -12.98
CA GLY A 338 -11.94 13.15 -11.54
C GLY A 338 -13.23 13.60 -10.87
N VAL A 339 -14.12 14.30 -11.58
CA VAL A 339 -15.47 14.64 -11.12
C VAL A 339 -16.40 13.43 -11.20
N SER A 340 -16.31 12.66 -12.29
CA SER A 340 -17.17 11.49 -12.50
C SER A 340 -16.91 10.38 -11.48
N LEU A 341 -15.65 10.15 -11.08
CA LEU A 341 -15.30 9.00 -10.25
C LEU A 341 -15.95 9.02 -8.86
N PRO A 342 -15.93 10.12 -8.07
CA PRO A 342 -16.66 10.22 -6.81
C PRO A 342 -18.17 10.17 -7.01
N LEU A 343 -18.70 10.77 -8.08
CA LEU A 343 -20.14 10.76 -8.37
C LEU A 343 -20.64 9.35 -8.71
N LEU A 344 -19.95 8.65 -9.61
CA LEU A 344 -20.23 7.26 -9.98
C LEU A 344 -20.01 6.33 -8.78
N GLY A 345 -18.98 6.57 -7.98
CA GLY A 345 -18.71 5.82 -6.75
C GLY A 345 -19.77 6.01 -5.65
N ARG A 346 -20.68 6.99 -5.77
CA ARG A 346 -21.86 7.13 -4.90
C ARG A 346 -23.11 6.45 -5.47
N LEU A 347 -23.10 6.06 -6.75
CA LEU A 347 -24.28 5.44 -7.39
C LEU A 347 -24.54 4.01 -6.91
N ASP A 348 -23.52 3.29 -6.46
CA ASP A 348 -23.68 1.94 -5.91
C ASP A 348 -24.40 1.94 -4.54
N GLY A 349 -24.54 3.10 -3.90
CA GLY A 349 -25.24 3.28 -2.63
C GLY A 349 -24.54 2.68 -1.42
N LEU A 350 -23.38 2.05 -1.61
CA LEU A 350 -22.63 1.33 -0.55
C LEU A 350 -21.93 2.28 0.42
N VAL A 351 -21.61 3.49 -0.04
CA VAL A 351 -21.01 4.54 0.80
C VAL A 351 -22.08 5.27 1.64
N ASP A 352 -23.26 5.52 1.06
CA ASP A 352 -24.22 6.48 1.60
C ASP A 352 -25.54 5.89 2.16
N LYS A 353 -25.95 4.66 1.78
CA LYS A 353 -27.25 4.11 2.19
C LYS A 353 -27.14 2.94 3.16
N THR A 354 -26.54 1.85 2.73
CA THR A 354 -26.36 0.63 3.54
C THR A 354 -25.02 0.02 3.20
N GLY A 355 -24.11 -0.06 4.17
CA GLY A 355 -22.82 -0.70 3.96
C GLY A 355 -22.98 -2.20 3.70
N ASP A 356 -22.08 -2.80 2.91
CA ASP A 356 -22.03 -4.26 2.77
C ASP A 356 -21.83 -4.89 4.16
N PRO A 357 -22.63 -5.89 4.57
CA PRO A 357 -22.48 -6.55 5.86
C PRO A 357 -21.07 -7.13 6.10
N ARG A 358 -20.33 -7.42 5.03
CA ARG A 358 -18.95 -7.95 5.07
C ARG A 358 -17.90 -6.85 5.22
N LEU A 359 -18.27 -5.57 5.11
CA LEU A 359 -17.34 -4.45 5.20
C LEU A 359 -17.02 -4.11 6.66
N ILE A 360 -16.22 -4.97 7.29
CA ILE A 360 -15.69 -4.76 8.63
C ILE A 360 -14.37 -3.99 8.50
N ARG A 361 -14.28 -2.79 9.08
CA ARG A 361 -13.05 -1.99 9.06
C ARG A 361 -12.17 -2.27 10.29
N PRO A 362 -10.84 -2.04 10.21
CA PRO A 362 -9.96 -2.13 11.38
C PRO A 362 -10.43 -1.23 12.54
N PRO A 363 -10.15 -1.60 13.80
CA PRO A 363 -10.50 -0.77 14.94
C PRO A 363 -9.81 0.60 14.84
N GLY A 364 -10.54 1.65 15.23
CA GLY A 364 -10.10 3.05 15.08
C GLY A 364 -10.35 3.64 13.68
N SER A 365 -10.92 2.89 12.74
CA SER A 365 -11.29 3.48 11.44
C SER A 365 -12.38 4.54 11.60
N LEU A 366 -12.18 5.67 10.93
CA LEU A 366 -13.15 6.76 10.88
C LEU A 366 -14.46 6.34 10.17
N PRO A 367 -15.53 7.15 10.26
CA PRO A 367 -16.73 6.96 9.44
C PRO A 367 -16.37 6.81 7.95
N GLU A 368 -17.12 5.99 7.19
CA GLU A 368 -16.71 5.54 5.85
C GLU A 368 -16.33 6.68 4.89
N SER A 369 -17.08 7.79 4.89
CA SER A 369 -16.79 8.95 4.06
C SER A 369 -15.46 9.62 4.41
N GLU A 370 -15.20 9.86 5.70
CA GLU A 370 -13.95 10.45 6.19
C GLU A 370 -12.76 9.50 6.01
N PHE A 371 -13.01 8.21 6.22
CA PHE A 371 -12.05 7.16 5.97
C PHE A 371 -11.58 7.17 4.51
N LEU A 372 -12.49 7.29 3.53
CA LEU A 372 -12.15 7.34 2.10
C LEU A 372 -11.52 8.67 1.66
N GLN A 373 -11.70 9.75 2.42
CA GLN A 373 -10.96 11.01 2.24
C GLN A 373 -9.50 10.88 2.69
N LEU A 374 -9.23 10.09 3.72
CA LEU A 374 -7.87 9.99 4.28
C LEU A 374 -7.09 8.75 3.80
N CYS A 375 -7.77 7.66 3.45
CA CYS A 375 -7.11 6.38 3.17
C CYS A 375 -6.30 6.42 1.86
N GLN A 376 -4.98 6.30 2.00
CA GLN A 376 -4.06 6.24 0.87
C GLN A 376 -3.87 4.82 0.30
N ARG A 377 -4.62 3.82 0.77
CA ARG A 377 -4.54 2.42 0.29
C ARG A 377 -3.10 1.88 0.20
N CYS A 378 -2.27 2.31 1.15
CA CYS A 378 -0.83 2.03 1.15
C CYS A 378 -0.52 0.56 1.46
N GLY A 379 -1.41 -0.15 2.14
CA GLY A 379 -1.23 -1.54 2.54
C GLY A 379 -0.43 -1.76 3.83
N GLN A 380 -0.01 -0.69 4.54
CA GLN A 380 0.75 -0.84 5.79
C GLN A 380 -0.05 -1.60 6.87
N CYS A 381 -1.32 -1.25 7.07
CA CYS A 381 -2.19 -1.92 8.03
C CYS A 381 -2.42 -3.41 7.69
N MET A 382 -2.44 -3.76 6.40
CA MET A 382 -2.59 -5.14 5.91
C MET A 382 -1.32 -5.97 6.18
N LYS A 383 -0.14 -5.36 6.02
CA LYS A 383 1.16 -6.02 6.22
C LYS A 383 1.46 -6.25 7.71
N VAL A 384 1.21 -5.24 8.54
CA VAL A 384 1.48 -5.29 9.99
C VAL A 384 0.52 -6.23 10.74
N CYS A 385 -0.66 -6.52 10.17
CA CYS A 385 -1.65 -7.41 10.79
C CYS A 385 -1.02 -8.78 11.10
N PRO A 386 -0.96 -9.19 12.39
CA PRO A 386 -0.30 -10.43 12.78
C PRO A 386 -1.09 -11.66 12.33
N THR A 387 -2.41 -11.62 12.47
CA THR A 387 -3.35 -12.71 12.14
C THR A 387 -3.70 -12.77 10.65
N ASN A 388 -3.19 -11.85 9.81
CA ASN A 388 -3.56 -11.72 8.40
C ASN A 388 -5.07 -11.46 8.13
N ALA A 389 -5.82 -11.00 9.13
CA ALA A 389 -7.24 -10.67 9.02
C ALA A 389 -7.53 -9.52 8.04
N ILE A 390 -6.64 -8.52 7.96
CA ILE A 390 -6.87 -7.31 7.16
C ILE A 390 -6.48 -7.56 5.70
N GLN A 391 -7.48 -7.48 4.83
CA GLN A 391 -7.43 -7.79 3.40
C GLN A 391 -7.80 -6.58 2.54
N PRO A 392 -7.25 -6.46 1.32
CA PRO A 392 -7.68 -5.46 0.35
C PRO A 392 -9.08 -5.79 -0.18
N THR A 393 -9.96 -4.80 -0.14
CA THR A 393 -11.29 -4.87 -0.75
C THR A 393 -11.20 -4.92 -2.28
N LEU A 394 -12.16 -5.62 -2.89
CA LEU A 394 -12.41 -5.64 -4.33
C LEU A 394 -13.68 -4.84 -4.67
N ALA A 395 -14.80 -5.16 -4.02
CA ALA A 395 -16.11 -4.54 -4.28
C ALA A 395 -16.93 -4.26 -3.01
N GLU A 396 -16.49 -4.78 -1.86
CA GLU A 396 -17.19 -4.70 -0.56
C GLU A 396 -17.37 -3.25 -0.08
N ALA A 397 -16.48 -2.35 -0.49
CA ALA A 397 -16.51 -0.92 -0.18
C ALA A 397 -16.92 -0.06 -1.38
N GLY A 398 -17.59 -0.67 -2.37
CA GLY A 398 -17.91 -0.02 -3.64
C GLY A 398 -16.68 0.33 -4.48
N MET A 399 -16.90 1.02 -5.59
CA MET A 399 -15.80 1.42 -6.50
C MET A 399 -14.81 2.38 -5.83
N ALA A 400 -15.33 3.30 -5.00
CA ALA A 400 -14.53 4.27 -4.26
C ALA A 400 -13.59 3.59 -3.25
N GLY A 401 -14.00 2.46 -2.70
CA GLY A 401 -13.26 1.72 -1.71
C GLY A 401 -12.24 0.72 -2.26
N PHE A 402 -12.10 0.53 -3.58
CA PHE A 402 -11.17 -0.46 -4.16
C PHE A 402 -9.77 -0.42 -3.53
N TRP A 403 -9.24 -1.57 -3.09
CA TRP A 403 -7.97 -1.75 -2.36
C TRP A 403 -7.86 -1.08 -0.98
N SER A 404 -8.96 -0.60 -0.42
CA SER A 404 -9.00 -0.19 0.99
C SER A 404 -9.04 -1.41 1.93
N PRO A 405 -8.58 -1.29 3.19
CA PRO A 405 -8.52 -2.41 4.14
C PRO A 405 -9.86 -2.80 4.77
N HIS A 406 -10.19 -4.09 4.75
CA HIS A 406 -11.31 -4.66 5.51
C HIS A 406 -10.88 -5.98 6.18
N LEU A 407 -11.65 -6.48 7.13
CA LEU A 407 -11.36 -7.74 7.82
C LEU A 407 -12.10 -8.90 7.19
N VAL A 408 -11.38 -10.00 6.98
CA VAL A 408 -11.91 -11.28 6.50
C VAL A 408 -11.67 -12.34 7.57
N MET A 409 -12.69 -12.56 8.39
CA MET A 409 -12.57 -13.34 9.63
C MET A 409 -12.21 -14.81 9.42
N VAL A 410 -12.55 -15.36 8.25
CA VAL A 410 -12.15 -16.72 7.83
C VAL A 410 -10.63 -16.83 7.66
N GLN A 411 -9.94 -15.78 7.23
CA GLN A 411 -8.49 -15.79 7.05
C GLN A 411 -7.74 -15.51 8.35
N GLY A 412 -8.30 -14.66 9.20
CA GLY A 412 -7.73 -14.32 10.51
C GLY A 412 -8.68 -13.43 11.28
N TYR A 413 -8.41 -13.16 12.55
CA TYR A 413 -9.30 -12.38 13.43
C TYR A 413 -8.62 -11.10 13.95
N CYS A 414 -9.41 -10.15 14.44
CA CYS A 414 -8.88 -8.98 15.13
C CYS A 414 -8.43 -9.36 16.54
N GLU A 415 -7.12 -9.38 16.78
CA GLU A 415 -6.58 -9.66 18.10
C GLU A 415 -7.07 -8.63 19.14
N TYR A 416 -7.45 -9.07 20.34
CA TYR A 416 -8.30 -8.28 21.25
C TYR A 416 -7.69 -6.94 21.66
N THR A 417 -6.41 -6.93 22.07
CA THR A 417 -5.70 -5.71 22.53
C THR A 417 -4.87 -5.02 21.45
N CYS A 418 -4.66 -5.66 20.28
CA CYS A 418 -3.74 -5.16 19.27
C CYS A 418 -4.21 -3.85 18.61
N THR A 419 -3.33 -2.85 18.52
CA THR A 419 -3.59 -1.52 17.94
C THR A 419 -2.67 -1.13 16.78
N LEU A 420 -1.86 -2.09 16.27
CA LEU A 420 -0.82 -1.85 15.25
C LEU A 420 -1.33 -1.19 13.96
N CYS A 421 -2.57 -1.47 13.53
CA CYS A 421 -3.12 -0.89 12.31
C CYS A 421 -3.23 0.65 12.35
N GLY A 422 -3.54 1.22 13.52
CA GLY A 422 -3.59 2.67 13.73
C GLY A 422 -2.20 3.29 13.89
N SER A 423 -1.24 2.56 14.47
CA SER A 423 0.13 3.07 14.65
C SER A 423 0.87 3.27 13.33
N VAL A 424 0.61 2.40 12.34
CA VAL A 424 1.23 2.45 11.00
C VAL A 424 0.44 3.26 9.97
N CYS A 425 -0.72 3.81 10.31
CA CYS A 425 -1.51 4.61 9.38
C CYS A 425 -0.87 5.99 9.18
N PRO A 426 -0.33 6.34 8.00
CA PRO A 426 0.36 7.61 7.82
C PRO A 426 -0.59 8.81 7.85
N THR A 427 -1.84 8.63 7.39
CA THR A 427 -2.80 9.73 7.20
C THR A 427 -3.81 9.91 8.32
N GLY A 428 -3.87 8.96 9.27
CA GLY A 428 -4.88 8.98 10.33
C GLY A 428 -6.27 8.50 9.89
N ALA A 429 -6.41 7.87 8.71
CA ALA A 429 -7.67 7.22 8.32
C ALA A 429 -8.10 6.12 9.32
N ILE A 430 -7.11 5.50 9.96
CA ILE A 430 -7.29 4.65 11.14
C ILE A 430 -6.67 5.43 12.28
N ALA A 431 -7.50 5.89 13.21
CA ALA A 431 -7.07 6.63 14.38
C ALA A 431 -6.16 5.77 15.26
N ARG A 432 -5.22 6.43 15.92
CA ARG A 432 -4.38 5.80 16.94
C ARG A 432 -5.20 5.68 18.22
N ILE A 433 -5.45 4.44 18.63
CA ILE A 433 -6.12 4.08 19.87
C ILE A 433 -5.15 3.31 20.75
N SER A 434 -5.29 3.41 22.07
CA SER A 434 -4.51 2.60 23.00
C SER A 434 -5.11 1.21 23.18
N ALA A 435 -4.30 0.25 23.66
CA ALA A 435 -4.81 -1.10 23.97
C ALA A 435 -5.92 -1.04 25.03
N ARG A 436 -5.74 -0.18 26.03
CA ARG A 436 -6.71 0.09 27.09
C ARG A 436 -8.01 0.69 26.55
N GLU A 437 -7.93 1.71 25.69
CA GLU A 437 -9.11 2.31 25.06
C GLU A 437 -9.90 1.27 24.26
N LYS A 438 -9.21 0.42 23.50
CA LYS A 438 -9.82 -0.65 22.71
C LYS A 438 -10.60 -1.67 23.56
N VAL A 439 -10.18 -1.89 24.82
CA VAL A 439 -10.78 -2.89 25.72
C VAL A 439 -11.83 -2.27 26.66
N GLU A 440 -11.50 -1.19 27.36
CA GLU A 440 -12.37 -0.56 28.36
C GLU A 440 -13.52 0.24 27.73
N ARG A 441 -13.27 0.88 26.57
CA ARG A 441 -14.27 1.57 25.76
C ARG A 441 -14.39 0.85 24.43
N PRO A 442 -14.97 -0.36 24.42
CA PRO A 442 -14.78 -1.30 23.32
C PRO A 442 -15.20 -0.70 21.98
N VAL A 443 -14.19 -0.48 21.13
CA VAL A 443 -14.40 -0.07 19.75
C VAL A 443 -14.99 -1.27 19.01
N LYS A 444 -16.32 -1.30 18.88
CA LYS A 444 -17.02 -2.37 18.18
C LYS A 444 -16.76 -2.20 16.69
N ILE A 445 -16.20 -3.22 16.06
CA ILE A 445 -16.01 -3.24 14.60
C ILE A 445 -17.12 -4.02 13.89
N GLY A 446 -17.97 -4.71 14.65
CA GLY A 446 -19.10 -5.49 14.15
C GLY A 446 -19.69 -6.36 15.25
N SER A 447 -20.52 -7.33 14.88
CA SER A 447 -21.14 -8.29 15.80
C SER A 447 -21.17 -9.69 15.22
N ALA A 448 -21.07 -10.70 16.08
CA ALA A 448 -21.12 -12.10 15.70
C ALA A 448 -22.55 -12.67 15.82
N TYR A 449 -22.94 -13.49 14.85
CA TYR A 449 -24.26 -14.13 14.76
C TYR A 449 -24.11 -15.63 14.49
N VAL A 450 -24.88 -16.44 15.22
CA VAL A 450 -24.90 -17.89 15.06
C VAL A 450 -25.97 -18.29 14.04
N ASP A 451 -25.53 -18.99 13.00
CA ASP A 451 -26.36 -19.68 12.03
C ASP A 451 -26.80 -21.03 12.61
N ARG A 452 -28.02 -21.07 13.15
CA ARG A 452 -28.59 -22.25 13.82
C ARG A 452 -28.71 -23.46 12.89
N GLY A 453 -28.84 -23.25 11.58
CA GLY A 453 -28.91 -24.34 10.60
C GLY A 453 -27.57 -25.04 10.35
N ARG A 454 -26.45 -24.41 10.72
CA ARG A 454 -25.09 -24.95 10.53
C ARG A 454 -24.37 -25.25 11.84
N CYS A 455 -24.77 -24.58 12.93
CA CYS A 455 -24.13 -24.72 14.22
C CYS A 455 -24.32 -26.14 14.75
N LEU A 456 -23.23 -26.79 15.16
CA LEU A 456 -23.23 -28.19 15.56
C LEU A 456 -24.22 -28.47 16.71
N PRO A 457 -24.21 -27.72 17.84
CA PRO A 457 -25.21 -27.87 18.90
C PRO A 457 -26.66 -27.61 18.45
N TRP A 458 -26.90 -26.61 17.61
CA TRP A 458 -28.25 -26.23 17.17
C TRP A 458 -28.84 -27.19 16.12
N SER A 459 -28.01 -27.71 15.22
CA SER A 459 -28.41 -28.64 14.16
C SER A 459 -28.42 -30.11 14.61
N GLY A 460 -28.25 -30.38 15.91
CA GLY A 460 -28.29 -31.72 16.50
C GLY A 460 -27.02 -32.56 16.29
N ASN A 461 -25.91 -31.94 15.88
CA ASN A 461 -24.68 -32.59 15.41
C ASN A 461 -23.50 -32.44 16.37
N ALA A 462 -23.62 -32.94 17.60
CA ALA A 462 -22.58 -33.02 18.65
C ALA A 462 -22.35 -31.74 19.49
N PRO A 463 -21.92 -31.89 20.77
CA PRO A 463 -21.60 -30.77 21.65
C PRO A 463 -20.35 -30.01 21.15
N CYS A 464 -20.39 -28.68 21.22
CA CYS A 464 -19.29 -27.81 20.80
C CYS A 464 -19.29 -26.51 21.61
N ILE A 465 -18.15 -26.19 22.24
CA ILE A 465 -17.98 -25.01 23.10
C ILE A 465 -16.96 -23.99 22.52
N VAL A 466 -16.43 -24.27 21.33
CA VAL A 466 -15.25 -23.58 20.75
C VAL A 466 -15.42 -22.05 20.70
N CYS A 467 -16.60 -21.55 20.32
CA CYS A 467 -16.83 -20.12 20.24
C CYS A 467 -16.87 -19.43 21.61
N GLN A 468 -17.39 -20.09 22.65
CA GLN A 468 -17.38 -19.56 24.02
C GLN A 468 -15.97 -19.65 24.61
N GLU A 469 -15.21 -20.72 24.36
CA GLU A 469 -13.84 -20.84 24.83
C GLU A 469 -12.91 -19.77 24.27
N HIS A 470 -12.96 -19.50 22.96
CA HIS A 470 -12.12 -18.48 22.33
C HIS A 470 -12.60 -17.04 22.51
N CYS A 471 -13.77 -16.80 23.12
CA CYS A 471 -14.27 -15.44 23.31
C CYS A 471 -13.35 -14.66 24.28
N PRO A 472 -12.67 -13.58 23.83
CA PRO A 472 -11.63 -12.93 24.63
C PRO A 472 -12.18 -11.85 25.58
N THR A 473 -13.47 -11.50 25.47
CA THR A 473 -14.06 -10.46 26.32
C THR A 473 -14.23 -10.96 27.75
N SER A 474 -14.10 -10.06 28.72
CA SER A 474 -14.37 -10.34 30.13
C SER A 474 -15.38 -9.34 30.68
N PRO A 475 -16.63 -9.74 30.97
CA PRO A 475 -17.21 -11.08 30.80
C PRO A 475 -17.29 -11.55 29.32
N LYS A 476 -17.35 -12.87 29.10
CA LYS A 476 -17.49 -13.46 27.76
C LYS A 476 -18.79 -13.00 27.09
N ALA A 477 -18.68 -12.59 25.82
CA ALA A 477 -19.81 -12.20 24.99
C ALA A 477 -20.58 -13.41 24.45
N ILE A 478 -19.98 -14.60 24.47
CA ILE A 478 -20.61 -15.85 24.05
C ILE A 478 -20.76 -16.73 25.27
N TYR A 479 -21.99 -17.18 25.53
CA TYR A 479 -22.32 -18.06 26.65
C TYR A 479 -23.15 -19.24 26.15
N LEU A 480 -23.20 -20.30 26.96
CA LEU A 480 -23.86 -21.56 26.64
C LEU A 480 -25.08 -21.73 27.54
N ILE A 481 -26.18 -22.25 26.99
CA ILE A 481 -27.37 -22.64 27.73
C ILE A 481 -27.58 -24.13 27.52
N ASP A 482 -27.79 -24.87 28.61
CA ASP A 482 -28.12 -26.29 28.54
C ASP A 482 -29.59 -26.47 28.11
N GLU A 483 -29.81 -27.17 27.01
CA GLU A 483 -31.15 -27.56 26.53
C GLU A 483 -31.22 -29.05 26.19
N LEU A 484 -32.42 -29.62 26.32
CA LEU A 484 -32.73 -31.00 25.94
C LEU A 484 -33.27 -31.02 24.51
N VAL A 485 -32.46 -31.47 23.57
CA VAL A 485 -32.83 -31.54 22.15
C VAL A 485 -33.07 -33.00 21.74
N SER A 486 -34.05 -33.24 20.87
CA SER A 486 -34.33 -34.58 20.34
C SER A 486 -33.34 -34.92 19.23
N GLY A 487 -32.52 -35.95 19.44
CA GLY A 487 -31.57 -36.43 18.44
C GLY A 487 -32.23 -37.18 17.27
N PRO A 488 -31.46 -37.54 16.23
CA PRO A 488 -31.97 -38.24 15.04
C PRO A 488 -32.74 -39.53 15.31
N GLU A 489 -32.44 -40.21 16.43
CA GLU A 489 -33.07 -41.47 16.86
C GLU A 489 -34.16 -41.27 17.94
N GLY A 490 -34.61 -40.03 18.18
CA GLY A 490 -35.58 -39.72 19.24
C GLY A 490 -35.00 -39.74 20.67
N LYS A 491 -33.70 -40.02 20.82
CA LYS A 491 -32.99 -39.94 22.10
C LYS A 491 -32.83 -38.47 22.51
N LYS A 492 -33.31 -38.10 23.69
CA LYS A 492 -33.10 -36.76 24.26
C LYS A 492 -31.62 -36.60 24.63
N LEU A 493 -30.95 -35.63 24.01
CA LEU A 493 -29.55 -35.29 24.26
C LEU A 493 -29.51 -33.94 24.97
N GLN A 494 -28.77 -33.87 26.07
CA GLN A 494 -28.44 -32.59 26.70
C GLN A 494 -27.33 -31.93 25.89
N VAL A 495 -27.60 -30.75 25.34
CA VAL A 495 -26.66 -30.01 24.50
C VAL A 495 -26.51 -28.57 25.00
N GLN A 496 -25.30 -28.05 24.85
CA GLN A 496 -24.95 -26.68 25.20
C GLN A 496 -25.11 -25.77 23.98
N LEU A 497 -26.17 -24.98 23.94
CA LEU A 497 -26.48 -24.09 22.83
C LEU A 497 -25.78 -22.74 23.00
N PRO A 498 -24.99 -22.28 22.01
CA PRO A 498 -24.31 -20.99 22.08
C PRO A 498 -25.25 -19.82 21.75
N TYR A 499 -25.16 -18.78 22.58
CA TYR A 499 -25.81 -17.49 22.41
C TYR A 499 -24.78 -16.36 22.46
N VAL A 500 -25.03 -15.29 21.72
CA VAL A 500 -24.14 -14.11 21.65
C VAL A 500 -24.85 -12.92 22.30
N ASP A 501 -24.23 -12.36 23.34
CA ASP A 501 -24.58 -11.07 23.91
C ASP A 501 -24.00 -9.95 23.04
N LEU A 502 -24.88 -9.32 22.26
CA LEU A 502 -24.52 -8.23 21.33
C LEU A 502 -24.05 -6.96 22.07
N LYS A 503 -24.39 -6.79 23.35
CA LYS A 503 -23.91 -5.65 24.14
C LYS A 503 -22.43 -5.79 24.47
N ARG A 504 -21.94 -7.01 24.67
CA ARG A 504 -20.53 -7.32 24.96
C ARG A 504 -19.71 -7.67 23.72
N CYS A 505 -20.34 -8.16 22.66
CA CYS A 505 -19.64 -8.51 21.43
C CYS A 505 -18.96 -7.28 20.82
N VAL A 506 -17.67 -7.41 20.49
CA VAL A 506 -16.87 -6.36 19.84
C VAL A 506 -16.63 -6.61 18.34
N GLY A 507 -17.07 -7.76 17.83
CA GLY A 507 -16.89 -8.13 16.42
C GLY A 507 -15.47 -8.55 16.05
N CYS A 508 -14.67 -9.08 16.98
CA CYS A 508 -13.28 -9.47 16.70
C CYS A 508 -13.14 -10.63 15.70
N GLY A 509 -14.17 -11.45 15.55
CA GLY A 509 -14.22 -12.55 14.58
C GLY A 509 -13.41 -13.80 14.92
N ILE A 510 -12.81 -13.90 16.11
CA ILE A 510 -12.08 -15.12 16.51
C ILE A 510 -12.97 -16.36 16.54
N CYS A 511 -14.24 -16.20 16.92
CA CYS A 511 -15.22 -17.28 16.94
C CYS A 511 -15.55 -17.81 15.53
N GLU A 512 -15.57 -16.94 14.52
CA GLU A 512 -15.74 -17.32 13.12
C GLU A 512 -14.49 -18.03 12.59
N ASN A 513 -13.30 -17.50 12.89
CA ASN A 513 -12.03 -18.08 12.47
C ASN A 513 -11.79 -19.49 13.03
N LYS A 514 -12.13 -19.71 14.31
CA LYS A 514 -11.91 -20.98 15.01
C LYS A 514 -13.09 -21.95 14.88
N CYS A 515 -14.16 -21.58 14.17
CA CYS A 515 -15.32 -22.44 14.01
C CYS A 515 -14.92 -23.77 13.33
N PRO A 516 -15.26 -24.95 13.92
CA PRO A 516 -14.90 -26.24 13.33
C PRO A 516 -15.71 -26.58 12.06
N VAL A 517 -16.79 -25.86 11.79
CA VAL A 517 -17.65 -26.07 10.61
C VAL A 517 -16.93 -25.55 9.36
N ARG A 518 -16.47 -26.48 8.51
CA ARG A 518 -15.72 -26.17 7.29
C ARG A 518 -16.60 -25.55 6.18
N GLY A 519 -15.94 -24.83 5.26
CA GLY A 519 -16.60 -24.11 4.17
C GLY A 519 -17.11 -22.76 4.66
N LEU A 520 -18.38 -22.71 5.05
CA LEU A 520 -18.98 -21.51 5.64
C LEU A 520 -19.14 -21.72 7.16
N PRO A 521 -18.43 -20.95 8.00
CA PRO A 521 -18.56 -21.04 9.46
C PRO A 521 -20.00 -20.88 9.95
N ALA A 522 -20.32 -21.58 11.04
CA ALA A 522 -21.63 -21.53 11.66
C ALA A 522 -21.84 -20.29 12.54
N ILE A 523 -20.78 -19.59 12.94
CA ILE A 523 -20.85 -18.28 13.58
C ILE A 523 -20.10 -17.30 12.68
N ARG A 524 -20.72 -16.16 12.36
CA ARG A 524 -20.18 -15.19 11.40
C ARG A 524 -20.26 -13.78 11.96
N THR A 525 -19.26 -12.98 11.66
CA THR A 525 -19.17 -11.59 12.04
C THR A 525 -19.61 -10.72 10.88
N ILE A 526 -20.45 -9.74 11.16
CA ILE A 526 -20.88 -8.72 10.19
C ILE A 526 -20.68 -7.33 10.78
N ALA A 527 -20.66 -6.31 9.92
CA ALA A 527 -20.46 -4.90 10.30
C ALA A 527 -21.60 -4.31 11.17
N ALA A 528 -22.71 -5.03 11.35
CA ALA A 528 -23.81 -4.60 12.21
C ALA A 528 -23.36 -4.42 13.67
N GLY A 529 -23.77 -3.32 14.30
CA GLY A 529 -23.39 -2.93 15.66
C GLY A 529 -22.01 -2.27 15.79
N GLU A 530 -21.36 -1.89 14.68
CA GLU A 530 -20.06 -1.21 14.72
C GLU A 530 -20.15 0.23 15.25
N SER A 531 -19.12 0.68 15.95
CA SER A 531 -19.06 2.01 16.58
C SER A 531 -18.87 3.16 15.59
N ARG A 532 -18.32 2.91 14.39
CA ARG A 532 -17.99 3.97 13.42
C ARG A 532 -19.19 4.52 12.64
N SER A 533 -20.32 3.81 12.65
CA SER A 533 -21.46 4.12 11.79
C SER A 533 -22.75 4.08 12.59
N MET A 534 -23.44 5.22 12.67
CA MET A 534 -24.79 5.30 13.24
C MET A 534 -25.81 4.53 12.39
N ARG A 535 -25.52 4.29 11.11
CA ARG A 535 -26.43 3.58 10.18
C ARG A 535 -26.35 2.06 10.31
N ASN A 536 -25.20 1.55 10.75
CA ASN A 536 -25.00 0.12 10.98
C ASN A 536 -25.36 -0.29 12.42
N GLN A 537 -26.05 0.57 13.18
CA GLN A 537 -26.54 0.22 14.51
C GLN A 537 -27.69 -0.77 14.44
N ILE A 538 -27.82 -1.59 15.48
CA ILE A 538 -28.90 -2.56 15.61
C ILE A 538 -30.09 -1.82 16.22
N LEU A 539 -31.15 -1.61 15.42
CA LEU A 539 -32.25 -0.70 15.74
C LEU A 539 -33.18 -1.14 16.90
N LEU A 540 -32.96 -2.33 17.50
CA LEU A 540 -33.88 -2.97 18.45
C LEU A 540 -33.17 -3.56 19.69
N LEU A 541 -32.01 -3.03 20.11
CA LEU A 541 -31.19 -3.56 21.23
C LEU A 541 -31.23 -2.74 22.53
#